data_AF-A0A969VNM0-F1
#
_entry.id   AF-A0A969VNM0-F1
#
_cell.length_a   1.000
_cell.length_b   1.000
_cell.length_c   1.000
_cell.angle_alpha   90.00
_cell.angle_beta   90.00
_cell.angle_gamma   90.00
#
_symmetry.space_group_name_H-M   'P 1'
#
loop_
_entity.id
_entity.type
_entity.pdbx_description
1 polymer ?
#
loop_
_entity_poly.entity_id
_entity_poly.type
_entity_poly.pdbx_seq_one_letter_code
_entity_poly.pdbx_strand_id
1 'polypeptide(L)'
;MHKPVLAVVLGRTRASMLRFRDDEGGSMALIMIFTFLAMIIFGGIAVDVMRFETRRVAMQQTLDRAALAAAGLPEEKDSTKVRTPTEIANDWFAKAGLGADLNMVTYGTPVVTALSVPGKREVEISASVTSQNYFMGLFSPRDFLQGMTSTKAAQGVSNIEVILVLDITGSMNQSIGGGKTKLQALKESALSFVDIVEANDKKNGVSIGVVPYAAQVNVPAALRAQFTVAHLSSWNGLATPASRTSTA
;
A
#
# COMPACT_ATOMS: atom_id res chain seq x y z
N MET A 1 -68.60 -69.39 24.84
CA MET A 1 -67.15 -69.68 24.77
C MET A 1 -66.56 -68.76 23.72
N HIS A 2 -65.72 -67.74 24.04
CA HIS A 2 -64.81 -66.97 23.12
C HIS A 2 -64.32 -65.63 23.75
N LYS A 3 -63.98 -65.59 25.05
CA LYS A 3 -63.45 -64.37 25.72
C LYS A 3 -61.96 -64.34 26.11
N PRO A 4 -61.16 -65.44 26.13
CA PRO A 4 -59.79 -65.36 26.64
C PRO A 4 -58.79 -64.78 25.63
N VAL A 5 -59.00 -64.95 24.32
CA VAL A 5 -58.06 -64.51 23.28
C VAL A 5 -58.04 -62.98 23.14
N LEU A 6 -59.22 -62.34 23.24
CA LEU A 6 -59.35 -60.90 23.08
C LEU A 6 -58.64 -60.13 24.20
N ALA A 7 -58.70 -60.63 25.44
CA ALA A 7 -58.06 -60.02 26.60
C ALA A 7 -56.52 -60.06 26.51
N VAL A 8 -55.95 -61.18 26.01
CA VAL A 8 -54.50 -61.32 25.81
C VAL A 8 -54.01 -60.39 24.70
N VAL A 9 -54.75 -60.28 23.59
CA VAL A 9 -54.41 -59.35 22.50
C VAL A 9 -54.47 -57.90 22.97
N LEU A 10 -55.52 -57.50 23.69
CA LEU A 10 -55.66 -56.16 24.27
C LEU A 10 -54.57 -55.83 25.31
N GLY A 11 -54.14 -56.81 26.10
CA GLY A 11 -53.03 -56.64 27.05
C GLY A 11 -51.69 -56.41 26.35
N ARG A 12 -51.42 -57.16 25.27
CA ARG A 12 -50.17 -57.03 24.48
C ARG A 12 -50.13 -55.73 23.69
N THR A 13 -51.24 -55.29 23.11
CA THR A 13 -51.30 -53.99 22.42
C THR A 13 -51.12 -52.83 23.40
N ARG A 14 -51.75 -52.89 24.59
CA ARG A 14 -51.56 -51.89 25.63
C ARG A 14 -50.10 -51.82 26.11
N ALA A 15 -49.46 -52.96 26.34
CA ALA A 15 -48.05 -53.01 26.73
C ALA A 15 -47.13 -52.47 25.61
N SER A 16 -47.41 -52.78 24.34
CA SER A 16 -46.66 -52.25 23.20
C SER A 16 -46.84 -50.73 23.04
N MET A 17 -48.03 -50.19 23.28
CA MET A 17 -48.29 -48.75 23.24
C MET A 17 -47.60 -48.00 24.39
N LEU A 18 -47.59 -48.57 25.60
CA LEU A 18 -46.85 -48.00 26.73
C LEU A 18 -45.35 -48.00 26.46
N ARG A 19 -44.81 -49.10 25.91
CA ARG A 19 -43.39 -49.20 25.55
C ARG A 19 -42.98 -48.25 24.42
N PHE A 20 -43.88 -47.98 23.48
CA PHE A 20 -43.66 -46.98 22.41
C PHE A 20 -43.71 -45.55 22.94
N ARG A 21 -44.58 -45.26 23.92
CA ARG A 21 -44.64 -43.95 24.57
C ARG A 21 -43.39 -43.64 25.38
N ASP A 22 -42.83 -44.67 26.01
CA ASP A 22 -41.61 -44.56 26.83
C ASP A 22 -40.33 -44.83 26.00
N ASP A 23 -40.43 -44.94 24.67
CA ASP A 23 -39.29 -45.16 23.77
C ASP A 23 -38.59 -43.83 23.45
N GLU A 24 -37.48 -43.58 24.14
CA GLU A 24 -36.63 -42.39 23.94
C GLU A 24 -35.63 -42.54 22.79
N GLY A 25 -35.63 -43.66 22.05
CA GLY A 25 -34.66 -43.96 20.99
C GLY A 25 -34.64 -42.93 19.85
N GLY A 26 -35.73 -42.17 19.65
CA GLY A 26 -35.83 -41.09 18.66
C GLY A 26 -35.35 -39.71 19.14
N SER A 27 -35.12 -39.52 20.43
CA SER A 27 -34.74 -38.22 21.01
C SER A 27 -33.39 -37.70 20.48
N MET A 28 -32.43 -38.61 20.30
CA MET A 28 -31.11 -38.29 19.73
C MET A 28 -31.18 -37.92 18.24
N ALA A 29 -32.15 -38.45 17.49
CA ALA A 29 -32.35 -38.10 16.08
C ALA A 29 -32.78 -36.65 15.92
N LEU A 30 -33.62 -36.13 16.82
CA LEU A 30 -34.02 -34.72 16.83
C LEU A 30 -32.82 -33.81 17.04
N ILE A 31 -31.98 -34.07 18.05
CA ILE A 31 -30.77 -33.28 18.32
C ILE A 31 -29.83 -33.32 17.11
N MET A 32 -29.61 -34.49 16.51
CA MET A 32 -28.76 -34.63 15.31
C MET A 32 -29.25 -33.77 14.15
N ILE A 33 -30.55 -33.75 13.87
CA ILE A 33 -31.12 -32.93 12.78
C ILE A 33 -30.94 -31.44 13.07
N PHE A 34 -31.18 -31.00 14.31
CA PHE A 34 -30.98 -29.60 14.68
C PHE A 34 -29.50 -29.18 14.59
N THR A 35 -28.57 -30.02 15.05
CA THR A 35 -27.14 -29.75 14.94
C THR A 35 -26.69 -29.72 13.48
N PHE A 36 -27.18 -30.65 12.65
CA PHE A 36 -26.86 -30.69 11.22
C PHE A 36 -27.37 -29.44 10.49
N LEU A 37 -28.61 -29.02 10.76
CA LEU A 37 -29.16 -27.76 10.22
C LEU A 37 -28.36 -26.54 10.69
N ALA A 38 -27.96 -26.50 11.97
CA ALA A 38 -27.11 -25.44 12.49
C ALA A 38 -25.75 -25.38 11.77
N MET A 39 -25.11 -26.53 11.51
CA MET A 39 -23.85 -26.58 10.76
C MET A 39 -23.98 -26.03 9.34
N ILE A 40 -25.08 -26.34 8.64
CA ILE A 40 -25.35 -25.79 7.29
C ILE A 40 -25.52 -24.27 7.35
N ILE A 41 -26.25 -23.76 8.34
CA ILE A 41 -26.46 -22.32 8.53
C ILE A 41 -25.13 -21.61 8.78
N PHE A 42 -24.33 -22.09 9.74
CA PHE A 42 -23.04 -21.48 10.06
C PHE A 42 -22.04 -21.60 8.90
N GLY A 43 -22.03 -22.73 8.20
CA GLY A 43 -21.22 -22.91 7.00
C GLY A 43 -21.63 -21.95 5.87
N GLY A 44 -22.94 -21.74 5.69
CA GLY A 44 -23.48 -20.78 4.74
C GLY A 44 -23.07 -19.34 5.06
N ILE A 45 -23.19 -18.93 6.32
CA ILE A 45 -22.73 -17.60 6.78
C ILE A 45 -21.23 -17.42 6.53
N ALA A 46 -20.42 -18.44 6.78
CA ALA A 46 -18.98 -18.39 6.51
C ALA A 46 -18.67 -18.16 5.01
N VAL A 47 -19.43 -18.79 4.11
CA VAL A 47 -19.30 -18.58 2.65
C VAL A 47 -19.70 -17.16 2.26
N ASP A 48 -20.78 -16.62 2.83
CA ASP A 48 -21.22 -15.24 2.57
C ASP A 48 -20.14 -14.23 2.99
N VAL A 49 -19.55 -14.40 4.18
CA VAL A 49 -18.45 -13.56 4.67
C VAL A 49 -17.21 -13.69 3.78
N MET A 50 -16.82 -14.91 3.41
CA MET A 50 -15.67 -15.15 2.53
C MET A 50 -15.83 -14.45 1.18
N ARG A 51 -17.03 -14.51 0.59
CA ARG A 51 -17.33 -13.84 -0.67
C ARG A 51 -17.29 -12.32 -0.54
N PHE A 52 -17.83 -11.76 0.55
CA PHE A 52 -17.77 -10.33 0.82
C PHE A 52 -16.32 -9.85 0.97
N GLU A 53 -15.52 -10.53 1.78
CA GLU A 53 -14.12 -10.13 2.03
C GLU A 53 -13.25 -10.25 0.77
N THR A 54 -13.43 -11.32 -0.02
CA THR A 54 -12.72 -11.46 -1.31
C THR A 54 -12.98 -10.27 -2.24
N ARG A 55 -14.23 -9.78 -2.29
CA ARG A 55 -14.63 -8.62 -3.11
C ARG A 55 -14.08 -7.32 -2.54
N ARG A 56 -14.12 -7.16 -1.22
CA ARG A 56 -13.54 -6.00 -0.54
C ARG A 56 -12.04 -5.87 -0.81
N VAL A 57 -11.31 -6.98 -0.76
CA VAL A 57 -9.87 -7.03 -1.08
C VAL A 57 -9.61 -6.70 -2.55
N ALA A 58 -10.37 -7.28 -3.48
CA ALA A 58 -10.23 -7.00 -4.92
C ALA A 58 -10.48 -5.50 -5.24
N MET A 59 -11.47 -4.90 -4.59
CA MET A 59 -11.75 -3.47 -4.71
C MET A 59 -10.61 -2.61 -4.13
N GLN A 60 -10.09 -2.94 -2.94
CA GLN A 60 -8.94 -2.26 -2.35
C GLN A 60 -7.72 -2.30 -3.28
N GLN A 61 -7.39 -3.47 -3.84
CA GLN A 61 -6.26 -3.62 -4.76
C GLN A 61 -6.44 -2.79 -6.05
N THR A 62 -7.67 -2.70 -6.55
CA THR A 62 -8.00 -1.89 -7.72
C THR A 62 -7.87 -0.40 -7.41
N LEU A 63 -8.36 0.02 -6.25
CA LEU A 63 -8.22 1.38 -5.75
C LEU A 63 -6.76 1.78 -5.60
N ASP A 64 -5.91 0.93 -5.02
CA ASP A 64 -4.50 1.23 -4.82
C ASP A 64 -3.78 1.45 -6.16
N ARG A 65 -4.07 0.61 -7.17
CA ARG A 65 -3.54 0.79 -8.54
C ARG A 65 -4.06 2.06 -9.19
N ALA A 66 -5.36 2.34 -9.02
CA ALA A 66 -5.98 3.55 -9.56
C ALA A 66 -5.41 4.82 -8.92
N ALA A 67 -5.22 4.84 -7.61
CA ALA A 67 -4.67 5.97 -6.87
C ALA A 67 -3.21 6.21 -7.24
N LEU A 68 -2.39 5.15 -7.33
CA LEU A 68 -1.00 5.27 -7.77
C LEU A 68 -0.90 5.80 -9.21
N ALA A 69 -1.73 5.29 -10.13
CA ALA A 69 -1.75 5.76 -11.51
C ALA A 69 -2.26 7.20 -11.65
N ALA A 70 -3.24 7.60 -10.84
CA ALA A 70 -3.79 8.95 -10.83
C ALA A 70 -2.85 9.96 -10.17
N ALA A 71 -2.09 9.55 -9.15
CA ALA A 71 -1.05 10.34 -8.53
C ALA A 71 0.16 10.48 -9.45
N GLY A 72 0.56 9.38 -10.12
CA GLY A 72 1.70 9.18 -11.02
C GLY A 72 1.76 10.04 -12.29
N LEU A 73 0.74 10.85 -12.55
CA LEU A 73 0.64 11.63 -13.78
C LEU A 73 1.64 12.80 -13.78
N PRO A 74 2.51 12.91 -14.80
CA PRO A 74 3.47 14.01 -14.88
C PRO A 74 2.74 15.35 -14.91
N GLU A 75 3.22 16.29 -14.09
CA GLU A 75 2.83 17.70 -14.16
C GLU A 75 3.53 18.34 -15.37
N GLU A 76 3.16 18.03 -16.62
CA GLU A 76 3.75 18.74 -17.75
C GLU A 76 2.76 19.16 -18.85
N LYS A 77 2.44 20.46 -18.74
CA LYS A 77 2.26 21.56 -19.72
C LYS A 77 2.01 21.35 -21.21
N ASP A 78 2.23 20.19 -21.81
CA ASP A 78 2.15 20.05 -23.28
C ASP A 78 1.87 18.60 -23.67
N SER A 79 0.61 18.19 -23.71
CA SER A 79 0.15 17.03 -24.46
C SER A 79 -1.37 16.96 -24.47
N THR A 80 -1.91 16.81 -25.67
CA THR A 80 -3.30 16.86 -26.15
C THR A 80 -4.29 15.88 -25.48
N LYS A 81 -3.95 15.25 -24.35
CA LYS A 81 -4.82 14.36 -23.55
C LYS A 81 -4.48 14.46 -22.06
N VAL A 82 -4.75 15.60 -21.43
CA VAL A 82 -4.74 15.71 -19.96
C VAL A 82 -5.93 14.90 -19.43
N ARG A 83 -5.69 13.64 -19.04
CA ARG A 83 -6.71 12.85 -18.34
C ARG A 83 -6.79 13.32 -16.90
N THR A 84 -8.00 13.58 -16.43
CA THR A 84 -8.26 13.90 -15.03
C THR A 84 -8.01 12.65 -14.15
N PRO A 85 -7.63 12.82 -12.88
CA PRO A 85 -7.58 11.73 -11.89
C PRO A 85 -8.85 10.86 -11.89
N THR A 86 -10.01 11.49 -12.05
CA THR A 86 -11.33 10.84 -12.12
C THR A 86 -11.47 9.92 -13.33
N GLU A 87 -11.04 10.35 -14.52
CA GLU A 87 -11.07 9.53 -15.74
C GLU A 87 -10.14 8.32 -15.67
N ILE A 88 -9.00 8.44 -14.98
CA ILE A 88 -8.08 7.33 -14.75
C ILE A 88 -8.68 6.36 -13.77
N ALA A 89 -9.21 6.84 -12.65
CA ALA A 89 -9.89 5.99 -11.67
C ALA A 89 -11.00 5.18 -12.35
N ASN A 90 -11.89 5.84 -13.09
CA ASN A 90 -12.99 5.18 -13.80
C ASN A 90 -12.52 4.14 -14.83
N ASP A 91 -11.43 4.40 -15.55
CA ASP A 91 -10.84 3.44 -16.51
C ASP A 91 -10.24 2.21 -15.80
N TRP A 92 -9.59 2.40 -14.65
CA TRP A 92 -9.13 1.28 -13.82
C TRP A 92 -10.28 0.43 -13.28
N PHE A 93 -11.36 1.05 -12.82
CA PHE A 93 -12.56 0.33 -12.40
C PHE A 93 -13.21 -0.44 -13.56
N ALA A 94 -13.30 0.16 -14.75
CA ALA A 94 -13.82 -0.49 -15.94
C ALA A 94 -12.96 -1.70 -16.37
N LYS A 95 -11.62 -1.53 -16.38
CA LYS A 95 -10.66 -2.61 -16.72
C LYS A 95 -10.62 -3.72 -15.67
N ALA A 96 -10.80 -3.39 -14.39
CA ALA A 96 -10.87 -4.38 -13.33
C ALA A 96 -12.15 -5.24 -13.41
N GLY A 97 -13.13 -4.85 -14.23
CA GLY A 97 -14.37 -5.61 -14.41
C GLY A 97 -15.23 -5.68 -13.14
N LEU A 98 -15.00 -4.77 -12.19
CA LEU A 98 -15.75 -4.70 -10.93
C LEU A 98 -17.19 -4.24 -11.23
N GLY A 99 -18.06 -5.17 -11.60
CA GLY A 99 -19.48 -4.91 -11.90
C GLY A 99 -20.03 -5.60 -13.15
N ALA A 100 -19.19 -6.18 -14.00
CA ALA A 100 -19.65 -6.83 -15.24
C ALA A 100 -20.38 -8.17 -15.02
N ASP A 101 -20.17 -8.83 -13.87
CA ASP A 101 -20.61 -10.22 -13.67
C ASP A 101 -21.56 -10.47 -12.48
N LEU A 102 -21.97 -9.46 -11.70
CA LEU A 102 -22.60 -9.75 -10.39
C LEU A 102 -23.83 -8.90 -10.11
N ASN A 103 -25.01 -9.40 -10.47
CA ASN A 103 -26.36 -8.89 -10.12
C ASN A 103 -26.64 -8.76 -8.60
N MET A 104 -25.63 -8.94 -7.74
CA MET A 104 -25.73 -8.97 -6.28
C MET A 104 -24.66 -8.11 -5.58
N VAL A 105 -23.93 -7.27 -6.32
CA VAL A 105 -22.95 -6.35 -5.75
C VAL A 105 -23.09 -4.97 -6.35
N THR A 106 -23.18 -3.95 -5.50
CA THR A 106 -23.12 -2.55 -5.92
C THR A 106 -21.78 -1.97 -5.47
N TYR A 107 -21.03 -1.43 -6.41
CA TYR A 107 -19.84 -0.63 -6.13
C TYR A 107 -20.22 0.85 -6.14
N GLY A 108 -19.80 1.59 -5.11
CA GLY A 108 -19.95 3.05 -5.09
C GLY A 108 -19.06 3.72 -6.14
N THR A 109 -19.52 4.82 -6.72
CA THR A 109 -18.71 5.65 -7.62
C THR A 109 -17.49 6.19 -6.87
N PRO A 110 -16.28 6.16 -7.48
CA PRO A 110 -15.08 6.62 -6.81
C PRO A 110 -15.15 8.13 -6.54
N VAL A 111 -15.05 8.53 -5.27
CA VAL A 111 -14.89 9.94 -4.90
C VAL A 111 -13.42 10.27 -4.93
N VAL A 112 -13.02 11.12 -5.87
CA VAL A 112 -11.62 11.51 -6.07
C VAL A 112 -11.38 12.89 -5.48
N THR A 113 -10.51 12.97 -4.48
CA THR A 113 -10.03 14.25 -3.93
C THR A 113 -8.56 14.40 -4.31
N ALA A 114 -8.28 15.37 -5.19
CA ALA A 114 -6.92 15.69 -5.61
C ALA A 114 -6.47 16.97 -4.91
N LEU A 115 -5.41 16.88 -4.11
CA LEU A 115 -4.72 18.04 -3.55
C LEU A 115 -3.44 18.26 -4.37
N SER A 116 -3.42 19.31 -5.18
CA SER A 116 -2.21 19.78 -5.87
C SER A 116 -1.60 20.90 -5.07
N VAL A 117 -0.57 20.57 -4.30
CA VAL A 117 0.33 21.53 -3.65
C VAL A 117 1.60 21.64 -4.52
N PRO A 118 2.26 22.79 -4.64
CA PRO A 118 3.51 22.89 -5.39
C PRO A 118 4.52 21.83 -4.92
N GLY A 119 4.83 20.85 -5.78
CA GLY A 119 5.80 19.79 -5.45
C GLY A 119 5.23 18.54 -4.82
N LYS A 120 3.93 18.50 -4.51
CA LYS A 120 3.24 17.31 -4.00
C LYS A 120 1.83 17.22 -4.57
N ARG A 121 1.55 16.12 -5.24
CA ARG A 121 0.22 15.73 -5.71
C ARG A 121 -0.28 14.58 -4.88
N GLU A 122 -1.42 14.76 -4.23
CA GLU A 122 -2.09 13.71 -3.45
C GLU A 122 -3.43 13.39 -4.10
N VAL A 123 -3.73 12.11 -4.23
CA VAL A 123 -5.00 11.60 -4.76
C VAL A 123 -5.57 10.62 -3.74
N GLU A 124 -6.75 10.95 -3.21
CA GLU A 124 -7.57 10.04 -2.42
C GLU A 124 -8.68 9.49 -3.30
N ILE A 125 -8.91 8.18 -3.24
CA ILE A 125 -10.01 7.50 -3.91
C ILE A 125 -10.74 6.64 -2.87
N SER A 126 -12.05 6.84 -2.75
CA SER A 126 -12.91 6.01 -1.90
C SER A 126 -14.02 5.35 -2.69
N ALA A 127 -14.37 4.11 -2.33
CA ALA A 127 -15.48 3.37 -2.90
C ALA A 127 -16.15 2.52 -1.81
N SER A 128 -17.39 2.08 -2.07
CA SER A 128 -18.11 1.14 -1.21
C SER A 128 -18.37 -0.16 -1.96
N VAL A 129 -18.38 -1.27 -1.25
CA VAL A 129 -18.86 -2.56 -1.73
C VAL A 129 -20.07 -2.97 -0.91
N THR A 130 -21.19 -3.22 -1.57
CA THR A 130 -22.37 -3.81 -0.95
C THR A 130 -22.59 -5.18 -1.56
N SER A 131 -22.51 -6.24 -0.76
CA SER A 131 -22.75 -7.63 -1.19
C SER A 131 -24.07 -8.14 -0.61
N GLN A 132 -24.97 -8.60 -1.47
CA GLN A 132 -26.15 -9.34 -1.03
C GLN A 132 -25.76 -10.78 -0.66
N ASN A 133 -26.20 -11.22 0.52
CA ASN A 133 -25.85 -12.52 1.10
C ASN A 133 -26.99 -13.53 0.92
N TYR A 134 -26.66 -14.80 0.68
CA TYR A 134 -27.67 -15.83 0.42
C TYR A 134 -28.15 -16.53 1.69
N PHE A 135 -27.22 -16.87 2.59
CA PHE A 135 -27.52 -17.59 3.82
C PHE A 135 -27.88 -16.65 4.96
N MET A 136 -27.21 -15.50 5.07
CA MET A 136 -27.63 -14.45 6.01
C MET A 136 -29.01 -13.88 5.64
N GLY A 137 -29.28 -13.71 4.33
CA GLY A 137 -30.58 -13.25 3.81
C GLY A 137 -31.78 -14.15 4.15
N LEU A 138 -31.54 -15.39 4.62
CA LEU A 138 -32.59 -16.30 5.08
C LEU A 138 -33.21 -15.82 6.41
N PHE A 139 -32.47 -15.08 7.23
CA PHE A 139 -32.89 -14.63 8.57
C PHE A 139 -33.45 -13.21 8.56
N SER A 140 -33.13 -12.38 7.56
CA SER A 140 -33.71 -11.05 7.41
C SER A 140 -33.72 -10.58 5.95
N PRO A 141 -34.82 -9.94 5.48
CA PRO A 141 -34.94 -9.43 4.10
C PRO A 141 -33.98 -8.30 3.72
N ARG A 142 -33.16 -7.79 4.65
CA ARG A 142 -32.22 -6.67 4.42
C ARG A 142 -30.80 -6.99 4.86
N ASP A 143 -30.36 -8.22 4.66
CA ASP A 143 -29.00 -8.63 5.07
C ASP A 143 -28.03 -8.52 3.91
N PHE A 144 -27.49 -7.30 3.75
CA PHE A 144 -26.32 -7.05 2.92
C PHE A 144 -25.11 -6.73 3.80
N LEU A 145 -23.94 -7.20 3.39
CA LEU A 145 -22.67 -6.72 3.97
C LEU A 145 -22.21 -5.52 3.17
N GLN A 146 -21.99 -4.41 3.86
CA GLN A 146 -21.44 -3.20 3.26
C GLN A 146 -20.08 -2.88 3.89
N GLY A 147 -19.10 -2.61 3.04
CA GLY A 147 -17.77 -2.14 3.44
C GLY A 147 -17.40 -0.88 2.68
N MET A 148 -16.75 0.06 3.37
CA MET A 148 -16.09 1.20 2.75
C MET A 148 -14.60 0.92 2.65
N THR A 149 -14.00 1.36 1.56
CA THR A 149 -12.55 1.35 1.32
C THR A 149 -12.13 2.75 0.89
N SER A 150 -10.99 3.19 1.39
CA SER A 150 -10.34 4.42 0.96
C SER A 150 -8.85 4.15 0.82
N THR A 151 -8.25 4.75 -0.19
CA THR A 151 -6.80 4.71 -0.40
C THR A 151 -6.30 6.09 -0.78
N LYS A 152 -5.04 6.35 -0.45
CA LYS A 152 -4.35 7.60 -0.74
C LYS A 152 -3.01 7.30 -1.38
N ALA A 153 -2.73 8.00 -2.48
CA ALA A 153 -1.41 8.00 -3.10
C ALA A 153 -0.91 9.44 -3.20
N ALA A 154 0.37 9.64 -2.88
CA ALA A 154 1.03 10.93 -3.04
C ALA A 154 2.25 10.78 -3.93
N GLN A 155 2.35 11.61 -4.97
CA GLN A 155 3.56 11.81 -5.76
C GLN A 155 4.14 13.18 -5.42
N GLY A 156 5.36 13.19 -4.89
CA GLY A 156 6.11 14.41 -4.64
C GLY A 156 7.39 14.46 -5.46
N VAL A 157 7.92 15.67 -5.66
CA VAL A 157 9.33 15.81 -6.04
C VAL A 157 10.15 15.40 -4.82
N SER A 158 10.97 14.36 -4.98
CA SER A 158 11.87 13.93 -3.91
C SER A 158 13.04 14.88 -3.85
N ASN A 159 13.45 15.27 -2.65
CA ASN A 159 14.71 16.00 -2.49
C ASN A 159 15.86 15.08 -2.88
N ILE A 160 16.75 15.54 -3.75
CA ILE A 160 17.92 14.79 -4.21
C ILE A 160 19.16 15.45 -3.62
N GLU A 161 19.97 14.66 -2.90
CA GLU A 161 21.27 15.11 -2.41
C GLU A 161 22.37 14.45 -3.23
N VAL A 162 23.20 15.26 -3.90
CA VAL A 162 24.33 14.80 -4.72
C VAL A 162 25.63 15.23 -4.08
N ILE A 163 26.56 14.30 -3.86
CA ILE A 163 27.90 14.60 -3.37
C ILE A 163 28.93 14.36 -4.48
N LEU A 164 29.58 15.42 -4.93
CA LEU A 164 30.68 15.40 -5.89
C LEU A 164 32.00 15.27 -5.16
N VAL A 165 32.63 14.09 -5.22
CA VAL A 165 33.96 13.85 -4.66
C VAL A 165 35.01 14.05 -5.75
N LEU A 166 35.77 15.15 -5.67
CA LEU A 166 36.63 15.63 -6.77
C LEU A 166 38.12 15.44 -6.44
N ASP A 167 38.86 14.74 -7.30
CA ASP A 167 40.31 14.59 -7.17
C ASP A 167 41.04 15.89 -7.59
N ILE A 168 41.87 16.42 -6.70
CA ILE A 168 42.72 17.60 -6.92
C ILE A 168 44.23 17.29 -6.74
N THR A 169 44.62 16.03 -6.84
CA THR A 169 46.02 15.57 -6.76
C THR A 169 46.90 16.15 -7.87
N GLY A 170 48.22 16.10 -7.67
CA GLY A 170 49.20 16.62 -8.65
C GLY A 170 49.08 16.01 -10.05
N SER A 171 48.62 14.76 -10.19
CA SER A 171 48.35 14.13 -11.49
C SER A 171 47.23 14.83 -12.28
N MET A 172 46.36 15.58 -11.61
CA MET A 172 45.30 16.35 -12.25
C MET A 172 45.81 17.59 -13.01
N ASN A 173 47.07 17.99 -12.78
CA ASN A 173 47.73 19.03 -13.57
C ASN A 173 48.28 18.52 -14.92
N GLN A 174 48.20 17.21 -15.20
CA GLN A 174 48.63 16.67 -16.48
C GLN A 174 47.74 17.17 -17.61
N SER A 175 48.36 17.49 -18.75
CA SER A 175 47.61 17.84 -19.97
C SER A 175 46.92 16.60 -20.54
N ILE A 176 45.70 16.80 -21.05
CA ILE A 176 44.89 15.78 -21.72
C ILE A 176 44.82 15.97 -23.25
N GLY A 177 45.71 16.81 -23.80
CA GLY A 177 45.60 17.28 -25.18
C GLY A 177 44.63 18.48 -25.29
N GLY A 178 44.70 19.20 -26.41
CA GLY A 178 43.84 20.37 -26.64
C GLY A 178 44.14 21.59 -25.75
N GLY A 179 45.33 21.67 -25.15
CA GLY A 179 45.76 22.82 -24.34
C GLY A 179 45.17 22.88 -22.92
N LYS A 180 44.44 21.85 -22.47
CA LYS A 180 43.82 21.79 -21.13
C LYS A 180 44.48 20.77 -20.21
N THR A 181 44.35 20.98 -18.90
CA THR A 181 44.70 19.98 -17.86
C THR A 181 43.48 19.15 -17.44
N LYS A 182 43.69 17.96 -16.87
CA LYS A 182 42.60 17.14 -16.29
C LYS A 182 41.77 17.93 -15.29
N LEU A 183 42.41 18.77 -14.48
CA LEU A 183 41.75 19.61 -13.48
C LEU A 183 40.86 20.68 -14.12
N GLN A 184 41.28 21.29 -15.23
CA GLN A 184 40.45 22.25 -15.96
C GLN A 184 39.22 21.58 -16.56
N ALA A 185 39.37 20.40 -17.17
CA ALA A 185 38.25 19.64 -17.68
C ALA A 185 37.29 19.20 -16.57
N LEU A 186 37.80 18.75 -15.42
CA LEU A 186 36.98 18.37 -14.26
C LEU A 186 36.13 19.55 -13.76
N LYS A 187 36.71 20.76 -13.69
CA LYS A 187 35.98 21.97 -13.30
C LYS A 187 34.87 22.30 -14.30
N GLU A 188 35.17 22.27 -15.59
CA GLU A 188 34.19 22.53 -16.65
C GLU A 188 33.03 21.51 -16.60
N SER A 189 33.34 20.22 -16.44
CA SER A 189 32.30 19.18 -16.33
C SER A 189 31.50 19.28 -15.04
N ALA A 190 32.12 19.61 -13.90
CA ALA A 190 31.43 19.79 -12.64
C ALA A 190 30.48 21.00 -12.67
N LEU A 191 30.91 22.13 -13.26
CA LEU A 191 30.05 23.30 -13.48
C LEU A 191 28.90 22.97 -14.42
N SER A 192 29.19 22.32 -15.56
CA SER A 192 28.13 21.90 -16.48
C SER A 192 27.13 20.94 -15.84
N PHE A 193 27.58 20.04 -14.95
CA PHE A 193 26.68 19.18 -14.18
C PHE A 193 25.78 19.99 -13.26
N VAL A 194 26.33 20.96 -12.51
CA VAL A 194 25.55 21.85 -11.65
C VAL A 194 24.53 22.62 -12.47
N ASP A 195 24.92 23.22 -13.60
CA ASP A 195 24.03 23.97 -14.48
C ASP A 195 22.89 23.09 -15.04
N ILE A 196 23.18 21.85 -15.45
CA ILE A 196 22.17 20.90 -15.92
C ILE A 196 21.19 20.56 -14.80
N VAL A 197 21.69 20.30 -13.60
CA VAL A 197 20.85 19.94 -12.45
C VAL A 197 19.99 21.12 -12.01
N GLU A 198 20.56 22.33 -11.92
CA GLU A 198 19.84 23.56 -11.55
C GLU A 198 18.77 23.91 -12.60
N ALA A 199 19.08 23.78 -13.90
CA ALA A 199 18.10 24.01 -14.97
C ALA A 199 16.91 23.04 -14.91
N ASN A 200 17.09 21.86 -14.33
CA ASN A 200 16.03 20.87 -14.13
C ASN A 200 15.40 20.94 -12.72
N ASP A 201 15.99 21.67 -11.78
CA ASP A 201 15.48 21.85 -10.42
C ASP A 201 14.47 23.00 -10.33
N LYS A 202 13.28 22.77 -10.88
CA LYS A 202 12.19 23.77 -10.84
C LYS A 202 11.59 23.98 -9.44
N LYS A 203 11.95 23.16 -8.45
CA LYS A 203 11.31 23.15 -7.11
C LYS A 203 12.30 23.24 -5.95
N ASN A 204 13.55 23.58 -6.23
CA ASN A 204 14.62 23.76 -5.24
C ASN A 204 14.82 22.52 -4.34
N GLY A 205 14.62 21.34 -4.93
CA GLY A 205 14.69 20.05 -4.25
C GLY A 205 16.08 19.42 -4.30
N VAL A 206 17.03 20.00 -5.05
CA VAL A 206 18.35 19.42 -5.25
C VAL A 206 19.40 20.15 -4.42
N SER A 207 20.13 19.41 -3.59
CA SER A 207 21.28 19.90 -2.86
C SER A 207 22.55 19.24 -3.38
N ILE A 208 23.55 20.05 -3.74
CA ILE A 208 24.83 19.56 -4.26
C ILE A 208 25.94 19.91 -3.28
N GLY A 209 26.58 18.90 -2.71
CA GLY A 209 27.80 19.02 -1.92
C GLY A 209 29.05 18.73 -2.77
N VAL A 210 30.12 19.49 -2.55
CA VAL A 210 31.40 19.28 -3.25
C VAL A 210 32.51 18.99 -2.25
N VAL A 211 33.22 17.88 -2.43
CA VAL A 211 34.31 17.44 -1.56
C VAL A 211 35.58 17.25 -2.39
N PRO A 212 36.47 18.27 -2.44
CA PRO A 212 37.76 18.13 -3.11
C PRO A 212 38.76 17.37 -2.22
N TYR A 213 39.46 16.40 -2.79
CA TYR A 213 40.44 15.57 -2.08
C TYR A 213 41.80 15.48 -2.79
N ALA A 214 42.87 15.42 -2.00
CA ALA A 214 44.19 14.97 -2.44
C ALA A 214 44.73 13.95 -1.42
N ALA A 215 45.82 14.26 -0.70
CA ALA A 215 46.25 13.47 0.45
C ALA A 215 45.34 13.65 1.69
N GLN A 216 44.66 14.80 1.76
CA GLN A 216 43.70 15.16 2.80
C GLN A 216 42.52 15.91 2.13
N VAL A 217 41.38 15.97 2.81
CA VAL A 217 40.24 16.77 2.35
C VAL A 217 40.56 18.24 2.56
N ASN A 218 40.55 19.02 1.48
CA ASN A 218 40.84 20.45 1.57
C ASN A 218 39.53 21.22 1.77
N VAL A 219 39.24 21.63 3.01
CA VAL A 219 38.06 22.44 3.32
C VAL A 219 38.35 23.92 3.02
N PRO A 220 37.57 24.59 2.15
CA PRO A 220 37.76 26.00 1.85
C PRO A 220 37.76 26.86 3.12
N ALA A 221 38.58 27.92 3.16
CA ALA A 221 38.73 28.77 4.35
C ALA A 221 37.40 29.35 4.87
N ALA A 222 36.49 29.70 3.97
CA ALA A 222 35.16 30.20 4.31
C ALA A 222 34.29 29.14 4.99
N LEU A 223 34.36 27.87 4.55
CA LEU A 223 33.62 26.77 5.18
C LEU A 223 34.27 26.38 6.51
N ARG A 224 35.60 26.38 6.58
CA ARG A 224 36.35 26.11 7.82
C ARG A 224 36.07 27.14 8.91
N ALA A 225 35.78 28.40 8.56
CA ALA A 225 35.40 29.44 9.52
C ALA A 225 34.02 29.24 10.14
N GLN A 226 33.16 28.39 9.54
CA GLN A 226 31.85 28.02 10.08
C GLN A 226 31.91 26.90 11.12
N PHE A 227 33.07 26.25 11.30
CA PHE A 227 33.27 25.17 12.27
C PHE A 227 34.20 25.61 13.40
N THR A 228 33.83 25.29 14.65
CA THR A 228 34.71 25.51 15.80
C THR A 228 35.87 24.50 15.76
N VAL A 229 37.07 24.98 15.44
CA VAL A 229 38.27 24.12 15.33
C VAL A 229 38.78 23.80 16.74
N ALA A 230 38.63 22.55 17.19
CA ALA A 230 39.06 22.12 18.52
C ALA A 230 40.55 21.74 18.60
N HIS A 231 41.16 21.25 17.52
CA HIS A 231 42.57 20.86 17.47
C HIS A 231 43.21 21.23 16.12
N LEU A 232 44.18 22.15 16.16
CA LEU A 232 45.07 22.47 15.04
C LEU A 232 46.31 21.57 15.12
N SER A 233 46.64 20.87 14.03
CA SER A 233 47.90 20.11 13.92
C SER A 233 49.10 21.06 14.05
N SER A 234 50.00 20.79 15.00
CA SER A 234 51.22 21.57 15.22
C SER A 234 52.29 21.37 14.14
N TRP A 235 52.08 20.44 13.20
CA TRP A 235 53.05 20.13 12.14
C TRP A 235 52.78 20.84 10.81
N ASN A 236 51.53 21.22 10.53
CA ASN A 236 51.13 21.80 9.24
C ASN A 236 49.95 22.78 9.31
N GLY A 237 49.42 23.09 10.50
CA GLY A 237 48.34 24.07 10.67
C GLY A 237 46.98 23.64 10.10
N LEU A 238 46.81 22.37 9.69
CA LEU A 238 45.53 21.84 9.21
C LEU A 238 44.72 21.24 10.38
N ALA A 239 43.41 21.50 10.39
CA ALA A 239 42.50 20.93 11.37
C ALA A 239 42.28 19.45 11.05
N THR A 240 42.62 18.57 11.99
CA THR A 240 42.27 17.13 11.91
C THR A 240 40.88 16.93 12.51
N PRO A 241 39.95 16.24 11.84
CA PRO A 241 38.70 15.87 12.47
C PRO A 241 39.00 14.90 13.61
N ALA A 242 38.54 15.23 14.82
CA ALA A 242 38.77 14.41 16.00
C ALA A 242 38.22 13.00 15.76
N SER A 243 39.10 12.00 15.70
CA SER A 243 38.69 10.62 15.96
C SER A 243 38.14 10.59 17.38
N ARG A 244 36.88 10.16 17.54
CA ARG A 244 36.29 9.85 18.85
C ARG A 244 37.25 8.96 19.63
N THR A 245 37.98 9.54 20.57
CA THR A 245 38.50 8.79 21.72
C THR A 245 37.30 8.52 22.62
N SER A 246 36.80 7.29 22.52
CA SER A 246 36.10 6.67 23.63
C SER A 246 37.12 6.53 24.75
N THR A 247 36.90 7.23 25.86
CA THR A 247 37.51 6.90 27.14
C THR A 247 36.38 6.93 28.18
N ALA A 248 36.20 5.78 28.82
CA ALA A 248 36.03 5.78 30.26
C ALA A 248 37.27 6.40 30.91
#